data_AF-A0A2E2D9H4-F1
#
_entry.id   AF-A0A2E2D9H4-F1
#
_cell.length_a   1.000
_cell.length_b   1.000
_cell.length_c   1.000
_cell.angle_alpha   90.00
_cell.angle_beta   90.00
_cell.angle_gamma   90.00
#
_symmetry.space_group_name_H-M   'P 1'
#
loop_
_entity.id
_entity.type
_entity.pdbx_description
1 polymer ?
#
loop_
_entity_poly.entity_id
_entity_poly.type
_entity_poly.pdbx_seq_one_letter_code
_entity_poly.pdbx_strand_id
1 'polypeptide(L)'
;MKQPSALLQGPVHPYFVLLIAIVLPGVGQVVNHNPMRGLTMLFFMLVLGVVTYQMAAPGISVIGQFAGGIFIYALSIMDAYLWARIRWENHRAVYR
;
A
#
# COMPACT_ATOMS: atom_id res chain seq x y z
N MET A 1 -17.38 -31.00 -0.39
CA MET A 1 -16.35 -30.70 -1.41
C MET A 1 -16.39 -29.21 -1.73
N LYS A 2 -15.46 -28.41 -1.21
CA LYS A 2 -15.36 -26.97 -1.51
C LYS A 2 -14.67 -26.86 -2.87
N GLN A 3 -15.37 -26.38 -3.89
CA GLN A 3 -14.81 -26.22 -5.23
C GLN A 3 -13.51 -25.39 -5.17
N PRO A 4 -12.43 -25.79 -5.86
CA PRO A 4 -11.16 -25.07 -5.90
C PRO A 4 -11.23 -23.86 -6.84
N SER A 5 -12.27 -23.04 -6.75
CA SER A 5 -12.39 -21.80 -7.55
C SER A 5 -11.28 -20.78 -7.24
N ALA A 6 -10.67 -20.88 -6.05
CA ALA A 6 -9.54 -20.06 -5.64
C ALA A 6 -8.23 -20.39 -6.38
N LEU A 7 -8.10 -21.57 -6.98
CA LEU A 7 -6.89 -21.95 -7.75
C LEU A 7 -6.85 -21.33 -9.16
N LEU A 8 -7.99 -20.82 -9.65
CA LEU A 8 -8.12 -20.28 -11.01
C LEU A 8 -7.91 -18.77 -11.09
N GLN A 9 -7.94 -18.06 -9.96
CA GLN A 9 -7.72 -16.60 -9.95
C GLN A 9 -6.24 -16.32 -9.70
N GLY A 10 -5.49 -16.12 -10.79
CA GLY A 10 -4.10 -15.69 -10.73
C GLY A 10 -3.95 -14.35 -9.99
N PRO A 11 -2.74 -14.04 -9.48
CA PRO A 11 -2.49 -12.79 -8.77
C PRO A 11 -2.77 -11.58 -9.68
N VAL A 12 -3.30 -10.50 -9.09
CA VAL A 12 -3.51 -9.24 -9.81
C VAL A 12 -2.17 -8.71 -10.33
N HIS A 13 -2.17 -8.15 -11.55
CA HIS A 13 -0.95 -7.62 -12.15
C HIS A 13 -0.34 -6.52 -11.26
N PRO A 14 0.99 -6.53 -10.99
CA PRO A 14 1.62 -5.59 -10.06
C PRO A 14 1.39 -4.11 -10.39
N TYR A 15 1.34 -3.74 -11.69
CA TYR A 15 1.06 -2.36 -12.10
C TYR A 15 -0.38 -1.90 -11.80
N PHE A 16 -1.37 -2.80 -11.76
CA PHE A 16 -2.72 -2.43 -11.31
C PHE A 16 -2.73 -2.19 -9.80
N VAL A 17 -2.03 -3.01 -9.02
CA VAL A 17 -1.88 -2.77 -7.57
C VAL A 17 -1.18 -1.44 -7.30
N LEU A 18 -0.13 -1.13 -8.07
CA LEU A 18 0.57 0.15 -8.00
C LEU A 18 -0.36 1.33 -8.27
N LEU A 19 -1.13 1.28 -9.37
CA LEU A 19 -2.08 2.33 -9.72
C LEU A 19 -3.10 2.56 -8.60
N ILE A 20 -3.67 1.47 -8.07
CA ILE A 20 -4.63 1.54 -6.95
C ILE A 20 -3.98 2.16 -5.71
N ALA A 21 -2.75 1.76 -5.37
CA ALA A 21 -2.05 2.29 -4.21
C ALA A 21 -1.70 3.79 -4.34
N ILE A 22 -1.43 4.29 -5.55
CA ILE A 22 -1.18 5.71 -5.85
C ILE A 22 -2.45 6.57 -5.76
N VAL A 23 -3.62 6.00 -6.02
CA VAL A 23 -4.89 6.75 -5.96
C VAL A 23 -5.54 6.64 -4.59
N LEU A 24 -5.41 5.48 -3.93
CA LEU A 24 -6.13 5.14 -2.70
C LEU A 24 -5.15 4.69 -1.60
N PRO A 25 -4.86 5.55 -0.60
CA PRO A 25 -3.98 5.24 0.52
C PRO A 25 -4.38 3.95 1.24
N GLY A 26 -3.42 3.03 1.42
CA GLY A 26 -3.63 1.76 2.12
C GLY A 26 -4.43 0.69 1.36
N VAL A 27 -5.08 1.01 0.23
CA VAL A 27 -5.97 0.08 -0.49
C VAL A 27 -5.20 -0.92 -1.36
N GLY A 28 -3.97 -0.61 -1.78
CA GLY A 28 -3.11 -1.57 -2.49
C GLY A 28 -2.94 -2.90 -1.72
N GLN A 29 -2.90 -2.83 -0.38
CA GLN A 29 -2.83 -4.02 0.46
C GLN A 29 -4.15 -4.80 0.58
N VAL A 30 -5.30 -4.14 0.39
CA VAL A 30 -6.60 -4.82 0.28
C VAL A 30 -6.63 -5.70 -0.97
N VAL A 31 -6.12 -5.19 -2.10
CA VAL A 31 -5.98 -5.96 -3.35
C VAL A 31 -5.04 -7.15 -3.17
N ASN A 32 -3.98 -6.98 -2.38
CA ASN A 32 -3.07 -8.06 -1.99
C ASN A 32 -3.66 -9.05 -0.97
N HIS A 33 -4.93 -8.90 -0.57
CA HIS A 33 -5.60 -9.72 0.45
C HIS A 33 -4.95 -9.62 1.84
N ASN A 34 -4.35 -8.46 2.16
CA ASN A 34 -3.75 -8.16 3.45
C ASN A 34 -4.28 -6.81 4.01
N PRO A 35 -5.59 -6.68 4.27
CA PRO A 35 -6.21 -5.42 4.66
C PRO A 35 -5.68 -4.86 5.98
N MET A 36 -5.29 -5.73 6.93
CA MET A 36 -4.74 -5.29 8.21
C MET A 36 -3.44 -4.50 8.05
N ARG A 37 -2.55 -4.93 7.15
CA ARG A 37 -1.31 -4.20 6.85
C ARG A 37 -1.59 -2.82 6.25
N GLY A 38 -2.56 -2.75 5.32
CA GLY A 38 -3.01 -1.49 4.73
C GLY A 38 -3.58 -0.53 5.78
N LEU A 39 -4.43 -1.04 6.67
CA LEU A 39 -5.03 -0.26 7.76
C LEU A 39 -3.98 0.25 8.74
N THR A 40 -3.01 -0.58 9.13
CA THR A 40 -1.90 -0.19 9.99
C THR A 40 -1.11 0.98 9.38
N MET A 41 -0.75 0.89 8.10
CA MET A 41 -0.05 1.99 7.42
C MET A 41 -0.90 3.25 7.32
N LEU A 42 -2.21 3.13 7.09
CA LEU A 42 -3.12 4.27 7.07
C LEU A 42 -3.18 4.98 8.43
N PHE A 43 -3.27 4.24 9.53
CA PHE A 43 -3.23 4.85 10.87
C PHE A 43 -1.88 5.51 11.16
N PHE A 44 -0.76 4.88 10.81
CA PHE A 44 0.56 5.51 10.96
C PHE A 44 0.69 6.77 10.12
N MET A 45 0.15 6.79 8.90
CA MET A 45 0.10 7.98 8.05
C MET A 45 -0.64 9.12 8.73
N LEU A 46 -1.82 8.86 9.29
CA LEU A 46 -2.62 9.87 9.98
C LEU A 46 -1.93 10.36 11.25
N VAL A 47 -1.47 9.44 12.10
CA VAL A 47 -0.77 9.78 13.35
C VAL A 47 0.48 10.60 13.06
N LEU A 48 1.34 10.14 12.15
CA LEU A 48 2.59 10.83 11.86
C LEU A 48 2.33 12.14 11.12
N GLY A 49 1.33 12.22 10.25
CA GLY A 49 0.91 13.45 9.60
C GLY A 49 0.42 14.51 10.60
N VAL A 50 -0.39 14.11 11.58
CA VAL A 50 -0.84 15.00 12.66
C VAL A 50 0.34 15.43 13.53
N VAL A 51 1.23 14.50 13.91
CA VAL A 51 2.42 14.81 14.71
C VAL A 51 3.31 15.82 13.97
N THR A 52 3.60 15.61 12.68
CA THR A 52 4.43 16.56 11.93
C THR A 52 3.74 17.90 11.76
N TYR A 53 2.41 17.92 11.60
CA TYR A 53 1.65 19.15 11.49
C TYR A 53 1.73 19.98 12.77
N GLN A 54 1.54 19.35 13.92
CA GLN A 54 1.57 20.02 15.23
C GLN A 54 2.96 20.51 15.62
N MET A 55 4.01 19.85 15.12
CA MET A 55 5.41 20.19 15.39
C MET A 55 6.01 21.17 14.36
N ALA A 56 5.28 21.48 13.29
CA ALA A 56 5.79 22.35 12.23
C ALA A 56 5.85 23.82 12.68
N ALA A 57 6.97 24.47 12.40
CA ALA A 57 7.12 25.90 12.65
C ALA A 57 6.23 26.75 11.71
N PRO A 58 5.84 27.97 12.14
CA PRO A 58 5.18 28.91 11.25
C PRO A 58 6.03 29.18 9.99
N GLY A 59 5.40 29.15 8.82
CA GLY A 59 6.08 29.38 7.54
C GLY A 59 6.62 28.12 6.84
N ILE A 60 6.54 26.94 7.46
CA ILE A 60 6.80 25.68 6.76
C ILE A 60 5.69 25.39 5.74
N SER A 61 6.08 24.94 4.54
CA SER A 61 5.14 24.58 3.47
C SER A 61 4.17 23.48 3.89
N VAL A 62 3.00 23.39 3.24
CA VAL A 62 1.99 22.35 3.52
C VAL A 62 2.58 20.94 3.37
N ILE A 63 3.44 20.71 2.38
CA ILE A 63 4.14 19.42 2.18
C ILE A 63 5.04 19.13 3.39
N GLY A 64 5.76 20.14 3.90
CA GLY A 64 6.59 20.01 5.09
C GLY A 64 5.79 19.75 6.36
N GLN A 65 4.64 20.41 6.52
CA GLN A 65 3.75 20.22 7.67
C GLN A 65 3.21 18.78 7.74
N PHE A 66 2.91 18.16 6.59
CA PHE A 66 2.42 16.78 6.52
C PHE A 66 3.49 15.76 6.12
N ALA A 67 4.78 16.10 6.23
CA ALA A 67 5.88 15.28 5.74
C ALA A 67 5.85 13.84 6.31
N GLY A 68 5.43 13.69 7.56
CA GLY A 68 5.28 12.40 8.21
C GLY A 68 4.25 11.50 7.54
N GLY A 69 3.06 12.04 7.29
CA GLY A 69 2.00 11.31 6.59
C GLY A 69 2.40 10.99 5.15
N ILE A 70 2.95 11.97 4.43
CA ILE A 70 3.41 11.80 3.04
C ILE A 70 4.50 10.72 2.95
N PHE A 71 5.40 10.66 3.92
CA PHE A 71 6.43 9.63 3.99
C PHE A 71 5.83 8.23 4.14
N ILE A 72 4.92 8.02 5.09
CA ILE A 72 4.24 6.72 5.26
C ILE A 72 3.41 6.37 4.02
N TYR A 73 2.82 7.37 3.37
CA TYR A 73 2.08 7.15 2.12
C TYR A 73 2.97 6.59 1.02
N ALA A 74 4.11 7.22 0.76
CA ALA A 74 5.08 6.74 -0.21
C ALA A 74 5.56 5.31 0.09
N LEU A 75 5.84 5.02 1.37
CA LEU A 75 6.19 3.66 1.80
C LEU A 75 5.06 2.65 1.53
N SER A 76 3.81 3.03 1.77
CA SER A 76 2.65 2.16 1.54
C SER A 76 2.47 1.78 0.06
N ILE A 77 2.76 2.72 -0.85
CA ILE A 77 2.73 2.48 -2.30
C ILE A 77 3.79 1.46 -2.69
N MET A 78 5.03 1.70 -2.25
CA MET A 78 6.16 0.81 -2.54
C MET A 78 5.92 -0.60 -1.99
N ASP A 79 5.43 -0.69 -0.76
CA ASP A 79 5.14 -1.95 -0.09
C ASP A 79 4.04 -2.75 -0.83
N ALA A 80 2.94 -2.11 -1.22
CA ALA A 80 1.87 -2.76 -1.97
C ALA A 80 2.36 -3.32 -3.32
N TYR A 81 3.17 -2.55 -4.05
CA TYR A 81 3.74 -3.00 -5.33
C TYR A 81 4.72 -4.17 -5.14
N LEU A 82 5.62 -4.10 -4.15
CA LEU A 82 6.61 -5.15 -3.92
C LEU A 82 5.93 -6.48 -3.59
N TRP A 83 4.91 -6.47 -2.72
CA TRP A 83 4.11 -7.65 -2.41
C TRP A 83 3.41 -8.23 -3.63
N ALA A 84 2.81 -7.39 -4.46
CA ALA A 84 2.17 -7.83 -5.70
C ALA A 84 3.19 -8.43 -6.67
N ARG A 85 4.37 -7.82 -6.81
CA ARG A 85 5.44 -8.28 -7.70
C ARG A 85 5.99 -9.64 -7.27
N ILE A 86 6.27 -9.81 -5.98
CA ILE A 86 6.74 -11.11 -5.45
C ILE A 86 5.71 -12.20 -5.74
N ARG A 87 4.42 -11.94 -5.49
CA ARG A 87 3.35 -12.93 -5.75
C ARG A 87 3.21 -13.24 -7.24
N TRP A 88 3.34 -12.24 -8.10
CA TRP A 88 3.30 -12.38 -9.55
C TRP A 88 4.46 -13.24 -10.07
N GLU A 89 5.70 -12.96 -9.65
CA GLU A 89 6.87 -13.75 -10.06
C GLU A 89 6.80 -15.19 -9.54
N ASN A 90 6.35 -15.40 -8.29
CA ASN A 90 6.17 -16.74 -7.73
C ASN A 90 5.13 -17.55 -8.53
N HIS A 91 4.00 -16.94 -8.89
CA HIS A 91 3.01 -17.57 -9.75
C HIS A 91 3.61 -17.87 -11.13
N ARG A 92 4.27 -16.88 -11.75
CA ARG A 92 4.92 -17.07 -13.06
C ARG A 92 5.94 -18.20 -13.05
N ALA A 93 6.73 -18.35 -11.99
CA ALA A 93 7.73 -19.40 -11.87
C ALA A 93 7.12 -20.81 -11.73
N VAL A 94 5.96 -20.94 -11.09
CA VAL A 94 5.25 -22.22 -10.91
C VAL A 94 4.60 -22.70 -12.21
N TYR A 95 4.09 -21.79 -13.03
CA TYR A 95 3.37 -22.10 -14.28
C TYR A 95 4.22 -21.89 -15.55
N ARG A 96 5.54 -21.79 -15.40
CA ARG A 96 6.50 -21.79 -16.51
C ARG A 96 6.97 -23.20 -16.79
#